data_AF-A0A1X2G966-F1
#
_entry.id   AF-A0A1X2G966-F1
#
_cell.length_a   1.000
_cell.length_b   1.000
_cell.length_c   1.000
_cell.angle_alpha   90.00
_cell.angle_beta   90.00
_cell.angle_gamma   90.00
#
_symmetry.space_group_name_H-M   'P 1'
#
loop_
_entity.id
_entity.type
_entity.pdbx_description
1 polymer ?
#
loop_
_entity_poly.entity_id
_entity_poly.type
_entity_poly.pdbx_seq_one_letter_code
_entity_poly.pdbx_strand_id
1 'polypeptide(L)'
;MKGFYYNGIGSLFFYHRYLSAGVTLPSGDVWMFGGGNVFEQKGEFYVVSASVLMYNVASNQMSVINANTPGNATRYEHTATLAADGSAIYIIGGFTLPPFSITPIGETDPSDLNIWSFNLASSQWQTLTPKRMTPDIGQARSRHTATLLPNTTSILIFGGFDNVHIGGNSPCSFCSQRL
;
A
#
# COMPACT_ATOMS: atom_id res chain seq x y z
N MET A 1 13.62 -21.58 7.25
CA MET A 1 14.58 -20.72 7.97
C MET A 1 15.94 -20.79 7.28
N LYS A 2 16.29 -19.77 6.48
CA LYS A 2 17.68 -19.38 6.17
C LYS A 2 17.64 -17.85 6.05
N GLY A 3 18.36 -17.19 6.94
CA GLY A 3 18.34 -15.74 7.12
C GLY A 3 19.16 -15.00 6.07
N PHE A 4 18.84 -13.73 5.90
CA PHE A 4 19.74 -12.76 5.28
C PHE A 4 20.35 -11.93 6.41
N TYR A 5 21.65 -12.17 6.62
CA TYR A 5 22.45 -11.52 7.66
C TYR A 5 22.67 -10.04 7.32
N TYR A 6 22.39 -9.20 8.31
CA TYR A 6 22.96 -7.88 8.48
C TYR A 6 24.49 -8.00 8.58
N ASN A 7 25.21 -7.29 7.72
CA ASN A 7 26.64 -7.03 7.90
C ASN A 7 26.84 -5.56 8.28
N GLY A 8 26.89 -5.30 9.59
CA GLY A 8 28.04 -4.66 10.23
C GLY A 8 28.53 -3.26 9.82
N ILE A 9 27.85 -2.50 8.98
CA ILE A 9 28.12 -1.07 8.77
C ILE A 9 26.80 -0.31 8.59
N GLY A 10 26.61 0.72 9.42
CA GLY A 10 25.39 1.51 9.50
C GLY A 10 25.10 2.28 8.23
N SER A 11 24.36 1.66 7.33
CA SER A 11 23.49 2.33 6.36
C SER A 11 22.56 1.26 5.79
N LEU A 12 21.25 1.41 6.00
CA LEU A 12 20.26 0.73 5.18
C LEU A 12 20.50 1.23 3.75
N PHE A 13 21.21 0.45 2.92
CA PHE A 13 21.21 0.67 1.48
C PHE A 13 19.79 0.37 0.97
N PHE A 14 18.91 1.36 1.07
CA PHE A 14 17.64 1.34 0.38
C PHE A 14 17.94 1.58 -1.11
N TYR A 15 18.11 0.50 -1.87
CA TYR A 15 17.83 0.57 -3.30
C TYR A 15 16.38 1.06 -3.44
N HIS A 16 16.19 2.12 -4.21
CA HIS A 16 14.98 2.94 -4.28
C HIS A 16 13.66 2.20 -3.99
N ARG A 17 12.92 2.65 -2.98
CA ARG A 17 11.55 2.20 -2.73
C ARG A 17 10.64 2.85 -3.76
N TYR A 18 10.00 2.05 -4.61
CA TYR A 18 9.03 2.52 -5.61
C TYR A 18 7.65 1.91 -5.32
N LEU A 19 6.60 2.59 -5.78
CA LEU A 19 5.20 2.16 -5.65
C LEU A 19 4.73 1.90 -4.21
N SER A 20 5.40 2.55 -3.25
CA SER A 20 4.97 2.70 -1.86
C SER A 20 4.01 3.88 -1.70
N ALA A 21 3.28 3.92 -0.59
CA ALA A 21 2.50 5.09 -0.22
C ALA A 21 3.08 5.78 1.01
N GLY A 22 2.92 7.09 1.07
CA GLY A 22 3.28 7.91 2.23
C GLY A 22 2.27 9.02 2.49
N VAL A 23 2.16 9.42 3.75
CA VAL A 23 1.17 10.40 4.24
C VAL A 23 1.82 11.28 5.30
N THR A 24 1.62 12.59 5.20
CA THR A 24 2.00 13.53 6.26
C THR A 24 0.96 13.49 7.37
N LEU A 25 1.41 13.32 8.60
CA LEU A 25 0.58 13.26 9.80
C LEU A 25 0.30 14.67 10.35
N PRO A 26 -0.71 14.84 11.23
CA PRO A 26 -0.96 16.11 11.91
C PRO A 26 0.23 16.63 12.73
N SER A 27 1.14 15.74 13.16
CA SER A 27 2.40 16.11 13.82
C SER A 27 3.42 16.77 12.88
N GLY A 28 3.23 16.66 11.57
CA GLY A 28 4.20 17.05 10.54
C GLY A 28 5.16 15.92 10.14
N ASP A 29 5.12 14.77 10.82
CA ASP A 29 5.92 13.59 10.46
C ASP A 29 5.37 12.90 9.21
N VAL A 30 6.20 12.11 8.53
CA VAL A 30 5.79 11.36 7.34
C VAL A 30 5.75 9.86 7.64
N TRP A 31 4.56 9.28 7.51
CA TRP A 31 4.34 7.84 7.57
C TRP A 31 4.50 7.24 6.17
N MET A 32 5.16 6.10 6.03
CA MET A 32 5.37 5.40 4.75
C MET A 32 5.24 3.89 4.90
N PHE A 33 4.63 3.23 3.93
CA PHE A 33 4.41 1.79 3.96
C PHE A 33 4.49 1.14 2.59
N GLY A 34 4.92 -0.13 2.60
CA GLY A 34 4.95 -0.99 1.43
C GLY A 34 5.85 -0.49 0.30
N GLY A 35 5.54 -0.90 -0.91
CA GLY A 35 6.34 -0.72 -2.12
C GLY A 35 7.26 -1.89 -2.41
N GLY A 36 8.10 -1.72 -3.43
CA GLY A 36 9.14 -2.66 -3.79
C GLY A 36 10.51 -2.00 -3.92
N ASN A 37 11.55 -2.84 -4.02
CA ASN A 37 12.91 -2.43 -4.36
C ASN A 37 13.41 -3.24 -5.57
N VAL A 38 14.32 -2.64 -6.34
CA VAL A 38 15.05 -3.35 -7.40
C VAL A 38 16.35 -3.88 -6.80
N PHE A 39 16.59 -5.18 -6.88
CA PHE A 39 17.92 -5.72 -6.55
C PHE A 39 18.80 -5.72 -7.80
N GLU A 40 19.93 -5.00 -7.69
CA GLU A 40 20.88 -4.71 -8.78
C GLU A 40 21.41 -5.97 -9.50
N GLN A 41 21.37 -7.14 -8.87
CA GLN A 41 22.00 -8.34 -9.43
C GLN A 41 21.14 -9.16 -10.40
N LYS A 42 19.82 -8.94 -10.50
CA LYS A 42 18.95 -9.77 -11.38
C LYS A 42 17.79 -9.05 -12.08
N GLY A 43 17.58 -7.75 -11.85
CA GLY A 43 16.43 -7.04 -12.40
C GLY A 43 15.08 -7.56 -11.87
N GLU A 44 15.11 -8.31 -10.77
CA GLU A 44 13.93 -8.82 -10.10
C GLU A 44 13.39 -7.80 -9.11
N PHE A 45 12.07 -7.68 -9.09
CA PHE A 45 11.31 -6.73 -8.30
C PHE A 45 10.74 -7.42 -7.06
N TYR A 46 11.18 -7.00 -5.88
CA TYR A 46 10.75 -7.57 -4.61
C TYR A 46 9.94 -6.58 -3.81
N VAL A 47 8.84 -7.03 -3.21
CA VAL A 47 8.14 -6.20 -2.23
C VAL A 47 8.95 -6.08 -0.94
N VAL A 48 8.85 -4.93 -0.29
CA VAL A 48 9.61 -4.63 0.93
C VAL A 48 9.02 -5.34 2.17
N SER A 49 9.56 -5.06 3.37
CA SER A 49 8.97 -5.61 4.59
C SER A 49 7.53 -5.12 4.82
N ALA A 50 6.83 -5.73 5.77
CA ALA A 50 5.54 -5.23 6.29
C ALA A 50 5.70 -4.12 7.35
N SER A 51 6.90 -3.55 7.49
CA SER A 51 7.17 -2.50 8.46
C SER A 51 6.75 -1.13 7.93
N VAL A 52 6.22 -0.31 8.83
CA VAL A 52 6.02 1.12 8.56
C VAL A 52 7.35 1.84 8.78
N LEU A 53 7.69 2.74 7.86
CA LEU A 53 8.74 3.73 8.08
C LEU A 53 8.09 5.03 8.54
N MET A 54 8.64 5.62 9.59
CA MET A 54 8.27 6.95 10.05
C MET A 54 9.46 7.88 9.87
N TYR A 55 9.24 9.03 9.24
CA TYR A 55 10.23 10.08 9.12
C TYR A 55 9.82 11.25 10.00
N ASN A 56 10.58 11.50 11.06
CA ASN A 56 10.42 12.69 11.86
C ASN A 56 11.08 13.86 11.16
N VAL A 57 10.27 14.79 10.66
CA VAL A 57 10.74 15.91 9.83
C VAL A 57 11.54 16.90 10.65
N ALA A 58 11.12 17.17 11.89
CA ALA A 58 11.76 18.16 12.76
C ALA A 58 13.18 17.76 13.19
N SER A 59 13.40 16.49 13.48
CA SER A 59 14.70 15.95 13.90
C SER A 59 15.51 15.32 12.77
N ASN A 60 14.95 15.23 11.56
CA ASN A 60 15.54 14.56 10.40
C ASN A 60 15.96 13.11 10.72
N GLN A 61 15.06 12.33 11.32
CA GLN A 61 15.32 10.96 11.74
C GLN A 61 14.30 9.98 11.19
N MET A 62 14.79 8.83 10.72
CA MET A 62 13.97 7.69 10.33
C MET A 62 13.80 6.73 11.52
N SER A 63 12.58 6.25 11.73
CA SER A 63 12.28 5.16 12.66
C SER A 63 11.35 4.13 12.01
N VAL A 64 11.19 2.98 12.66
CA VAL A 64 10.42 1.85 12.13
C VAL A 64 9.35 1.45 13.13
N ILE A 65 8.12 1.27 12.66
CA ILE A 65 7.04 0.68 13.45
C ILE A 65 6.79 -0.73 12.91
N ASN A 66 6.99 -1.72 13.79
CA ASN A 66 6.74 -3.14 13.50
C ASN A 66 5.43 -3.56 14.16
N ALA A 67 4.31 -3.29 13.47
CA ALA A 67 2.99 -3.76 13.85
C ALA A 67 2.56 -4.88 12.91
N ASN A 68 1.89 -5.92 13.43
CA ASN A 68 1.41 -7.03 12.62
C ASN A 68 0.38 -6.51 11.61
N THR A 69 0.72 -6.58 10.32
CA THR A 69 -0.21 -6.27 9.24
C THR A 69 -1.23 -7.41 9.09
N PRO A 70 -2.38 -7.16 8.44
CA PRO A 70 -3.31 -8.23 8.15
C PRO A 70 -2.65 -9.30 7.26
N GLY A 71 -2.73 -10.55 7.71
CA GLY A 71 -2.07 -11.68 7.04
C GLY A 71 -0.53 -11.64 7.07
N ASN A 72 0.08 -10.77 7.89
CA ASN A 72 1.52 -10.51 7.88
C ASN A 72 2.07 -10.16 6.48
N ALA A 73 1.23 -9.54 5.64
CA ALA A 73 1.55 -9.19 4.27
C ALA A 73 1.99 -7.72 4.13
N THR A 74 2.69 -7.43 3.04
CA THR A 74 3.01 -6.07 2.58
C THR A 74 2.18 -5.73 1.34
N ARG A 75 2.26 -4.48 0.88
CA ARG A 75 1.51 -3.99 -0.29
C ARG A 75 2.36 -3.17 -1.23
N TYR A 76 2.07 -3.20 -2.53
CA TYR A 76 2.65 -2.31 -3.53
C TYR A 76 1.59 -1.83 -4.53
N GLU A 77 1.84 -0.73 -5.23
CA GLU A 77 0.89 -0.06 -6.15
C GLU A 77 -0.44 0.38 -5.50
N HIS A 78 -0.42 0.56 -4.18
CA HIS A 78 -1.53 1.06 -3.38
C HIS A 78 -1.40 2.57 -3.16
N THR A 79 -2.48 3.17 -2.66
CA THR A 79 -2.47 4.54 -2.17
C THR A 79 -2.71 4.57 -0.66
N ALA A 80 -2.32 5.67 -0.01
CA ALA A 80 -2.63 5.91 1.38
C ALA A 80 -3.20 7.32 1.57
N THR A 81 -4.13 7.47 2.51
CA THR A 81 -4.80 8.75 2.79
C THR A 81 -5.06 8.89 4.29
N LEU A 82 -4.74 10.05 4.86
CA LEU A 82 -5.08 10.36 6.26
C LEU A 82 -6.59 10.55 6.41
N ALA A 83 -7.17 10.01 7.47
CA ALA A 83 -8.54 10.31 7.87
C ALA A 83 -8.71 11.81 8.17
N ALA A 84 -9.91 12.35 7.95
CA ALA A 84 -10.21 13.77 8.19
C ALA A 84 -9.98 14.19 9.65
N ASP A 85 -10.18 13.29 10.59
CA ASP A 85 -9.95 13.49 12.03
C ASP A 85 -8.50 13.22 12.46
N GLY A 86 -7.63 12.81 11.53
CA GLY A 86 -6.23 12.47 11.81
C GLY A 86 -6.05 11.21 12.68
N SER A 87 -7.09 10.40 12.88
CA SER A 87 -7.03 9.24 13.78
C SER A 87 -6.43 7.99 13.14
N ALA A 88 -6.51 7.88 11.82
CA ALA A 88 -6.11 6.71 11.08
C ALA A 88 -5.59 7.05 9.67
N ILE A 89 -4.82 6.13 9.09
CA ILE A 89 -4.44 6.15 7.69
C ILE A 89 -5.19 5.02 6.99
N TYR A 90 -5.84 5.31 5.87
CA TYR A 90 -6.46 4.31 5.00
C TYR A 90 -5.50 3.95 3.89
N ILE A 91 -5.24 2.66 3.74
CA ILE A 91 -4.40 2.06 2.70
C ILE A 91 -5.37 1.38 1.73
N ILE A 92 -5.43 1.86 0.49
CA ILE A 92 -6.49 1.50 -0.45
C ILE A 92 -5.88 0.82 -1.68
N GLY A 93 -6.43 -0.35 -2.01
CA GLY A 93 -6.07 -1.12 -3.20
C GLY A 93 -4.61 -1.59 -3.22
N GLY A 94 -4.06 -1.65 -4.43
CA GLY A 94 -2.77 -2.29 -4.72
C GLY A 94 -2.85 -3.81 -4.63
N PHE A 95 -1.69 -4.42 -4.50
CA PHE A 95 -1.51 -5.87 -4.41
C PHE A 95 -0.96 -6.25 -3.04
N THR A 96 -1.54 -7.27 -2.42
CA THR A 96 -1.13 -7.82 -1.13
C THR A 96 -0.23 -9.04 -1.35
N LEU A 97 0.97 -9.04 -0.80
CA LEU A 97 1.95 -10.11 -0.99
C LEU A 97 2.69 -10.42 0.31
N PRO A 98 3.23 -11.65 0.49
CA PRO A 98 4.12 -11.92 1.60
C PRO A 98 5.38 -11.02 1.50
N PRO A 99 5.91 -10.50 2.62
CA PRO A 99 7.10 -9.65 2.62
C PRO A 99 8.29 -10.33 1.94
N PHE A 100 9.10 -9.54 1.22
CA PHE A 100 10.28 -10.04 0.48
C PHE A 100 9.96 -11.08 -0.59
N SER A 101 8.72 -11.15 -1.06
CA SER A 101 8.36 -11.96 -2.23
C SER A 101 8.67 -11.23 -3.53
N ILE A 102 8.87 -12.01 -4.59
CA ILE A 102 8.83 -11.49 -5.96
C ILE A 102 7.43 -10.91 -6.21
N THR A 103 7.36 -9.77 -6.89
CA THR A 103 6.08 -9.21 -7.34
C THR A 103 5.54 -10.09 -8.48
N PRO A 104 4.47 -10.89 -8.27
CA PRO A 104 3.90 -11.69 -9.33
C PRO A 104 3.19 -10.77 -10.31
N ILE A 105 3.30 -11.07 -11.58
CA ILE A 105 2.48 -10.46 -12.62
C ILE A 105 1.12 -11.18 -12.57
N GLY A 106 0.14 -10.63 -11.85
CA GLY A 106 -1.28 -10.93 -12.11
C GLY A 106 -2.03 -11.97 -11.28
N GLU A 107 -1.68 -12.23 -10.02
CA GLU A 107 -2.59 -12.94 -9.10
C GLU A 107 -3.22 -11.96 -8.11
N THR A 108 -4.51 -11.66 -8.32
CA THR A 108 -5.34 -11.02 -7.29
C THR A 108 -6.73 -11.59 -7.27
N ASP A 109 -7.30 -11.59 -6.08
CA ASP A 109 -8.72 -11.81 -5.85
C ASP A 109 -9.53 -10.55 -6.27
N PRO A 110 -10.41 -10.63 -7.29
CA PRO A 110 -11.28 -9.54 -7.71
C PRO A 110 -12.24 -9.03 -6.61
N SER A 111 -12.55 -9.91 -5.65
CA SER A 111 -13.54 -9.67 -4.60
C SER A 111 -12.99 -8.91 -3.41
N ASP A 112 -11.68 -8.65 -3.38
CA ASP A 112 -11.04 -8.00 -2.24
C ASP A 112 -10.66 -6.56 -2.57
N LEU A 113 -11.52 -5.61 -2.19
CA LEU A 113 -11.22 -4.17 -2.24
C LEU A 113 -9.96 -3.81 -1.47
N ASN A 114 -9.58 -4.68 -0.53
CA ASN A 114 -8.28 -4.68 0.11
C ASN A 114 -7.99 -3.31 0.74
N ILE A 115 -8.92 -2.84 1.57
CA ILE A 115 -8.72 -1.62 2.36
C ILE A 115 -8.19 -2.03 3.72
N TRP A 116 -7.02 -1.50 4.08
CA TRP A 116 -6.52 -1.55 5.45
C TRP A 116 -6.62 -0.18 6.08
N SER A 117 -6.76 -0.15 7.40
CA SER A 117 -6.54 1.05 8.18
C SER A 117 -5.44 0.83 9.19
N PHE A 118 -4.63 1.86 9.40
CA PHE A 118 -3.65 1.92 10.47
C PHE A 118 -4.08 2.98 11.48
N ASN A 119 -4.42 2.56 12.71
CA ASN A 119 -4.78 3.47 13.79
C ASN A 119 -3.52 4.14 14.35
N LEU A 120 -3.49 5.47 14.35
CA LEU A 120 -2.31 6.23 14.74
C LEU A 120 -2.08 6.26 16.26
N ALA A 121 -3.14 6.16 17.05
CA ALA A 121 -3.04 6.17 18.51
C ALA A 121 -2.53 4.84 19.08
N SER A 122 -3.02 3.71 18.53
CA SER A 122 -2.67 2.37 19.01
C SER A 122 -1.57 1.68 18.19
N SER A 123 -1.18 2.26 17.06
CA SER A 123 -0.26 1.65 16.08
C SER A 123 -0.71 0.25 15.64
N GLN A 124 -2.01 0.06 15.47
CA GLN A 124 -2.60 -1.23 15.07
C GLN A 124 -3.18 -1.17 13.67
N TRP A 125 -3.07 -2.30 12.96
CA TRP A 125 -3.69 -2.50 11.66
C TRP A 125 -5.07 -3.14 11.79
N GLN A 126 -5.93 -2.85 10.81
CA GLN A 126 -7.23 -3.50 10.67
C GLN A 126 -7.56 -3.69 9.19
N THR A 127 -8.14 -4.84 8.85
CA THR A 127 -8.79 -5.05 7.54
C THR A 127 -10.20 -4.49 7.57
N LEU A 128 -10.54 -3.71 6.55
CA LEU A 128 -11.89 -3.17 6.37
C LEU A 128 -12.59 -3.88 5.22
N THR A 129 -13.83 -4.32 5.47
CA THR A 129 -14.71 -4.90 4.45
C THR A 129 -15.80 -3.89 4.10
N PRO A 130 -15.58 -3.03 3.09
CA PRO A 130 -16.57 -2.03 2.69
C PRO A 130 -17.83 -2.71 2.13
N LYS A 131 -19.00 -2.16 2.47
CA LYS A 131 -20.27 -2.57 1.88
C LYS A 131 -20.33 -2.11 0.43
N ARG A 132 -20.66 -3.02 -0.48
CA ARG A 132 -20.81 -2.72 -1.91
C ARG A 132 -22.30 -2.57 -2.23
N MET A 133 -22.65 -1.51 -2.96
CA MET A 133 -24.03 -1.30 -3.42
C MET A 133 -24.35 -2.11 -4.70
N THR A 134 -23.33 -2.39 -5.51
CA THR A 134 -23.41 -3.28 -6.67
C THR A 134 -22.14 -4.13 -6.74
N PRO A 135 -22.16 -5.30 -7.42
CA PRO A 135 -20.97 -6.15 -7.54
C PRO A 135 -19.77 -5.46 -8.19
N ASP A 136 -20.04 -4.54 -9.13
CA ASP A 136 -19.03 -3.87 -9.95
C ASP A 136 -18.45 -2.61 -9.28
N ILE A 137 -19.17 -2.02 -8.30
CA ILE A 137 -18.66 -0.89 -7.54
C ILE A 137 -17.68 -1.38 -6.49
N GLY A 138 -16.46 -0.85 -6.60
CA GLY A 138 -15.38 -1.17 -5.69
C GLY A 138 -14.87 -2.57 -5.93
N GLN A 139 -14.32 -2.84 -7.12
CA GLN A 139 -13.37 -3.94 -7.29
C GLN A 139 -11.97 -3.49 -6.84
N ALA A 140 -11.12 -4.48 -6.51
CA ALA A 140 -9.71 -4.26 -6.21
C ALA A 140 -9.02 -3.51 -7.37
N ARG A 141 -8.20 -2.50 -7.06
CA ARG A 141 -7.50 -1.72 -8.10
C ARG A 141 -6.11 -1.29 -7.66
N SER A 142 -5.24 -1.05 -8.64
CA SER A 142 -3.84 -0.66 -8.49
C SER A 142 -3.53 0.55 -9.39
N ARG A 143 -2.41 1.23 -9.13
CA ARG A 143 -1.96 2.42 -9.90
C ARG A 143 -3.00 3.53 -10.01
N HIS A 144 -3.89 3.61 -9.02
CA HIS A 144 -4.93 4.63 -8.91
C HIS A 144 -4.44 5.76 -8.01
N THR A 145 -5.25 6.82 -7.90
CA THR A 145 -5.07 7.88 -6.89
C THR A 145 -6.24 7.87 -5.92
N ALA A 146 -5.98 8.15 -4.65
CA ALA A 146 -7.00 8.35 -3.62
C ALA A 146 -6.77 9.70 -2.94
N THR A 147 -7.84 10.45 -2.69
CA THR A 147 -7.76 11.78 -2.08
C THR A 147 -8.96 12.00 -1.17
N LEU A 148 -8.69 12.40 0.08
CA LEU A 148 -9.74 12.82 1.00
C LEU A 148 -10.40 14.09 0.45
N LEU A 149 -11.73 14.08 0.33
CA LEU A 149 -12.47 15.27 -0.07
C LEU A 149 -12.54 16.27 1.11
N PRO A 150 -12.19 17.55 0.91
CA PRO A 150 -12.15 18.54 1.98
C PRO A 150 -13.46 18.66 2.76
N ASN A 151 -13.38 18.77 4.09
CA ASN A 151 -14.54 18.89 4.99
C ASN A 151 -15.51 17.70 4.94
N THR A 152 -15.05 16.52 4.53
CA THR A 152 -15.86 15.30 4.51
C THR A 152 -15.09 14.12 5.11
N THR A 153 -15.78 12.99 5.27
CA THR A 153 -15.17 11.68 5.57
C THR A 153 -15.03 10.81 4.32
N SER A 154 -15.26 11.37 3.13
CA SER A 154 -15.26 10.63 1.87
C SER A 154 -13.91 10.72 1.17
N ILE A 155 -13.43 9.58 0.67
CA ILE A 155 -12.20 9.49 -0.13
C ILE A 155 -12.60 9.28 -1.58
N LEU A 156 -12.21 10.21 -2.45
CA LEU A 156 -12.35 10.06 -3.89
C LEU A 156 -11.24 9.14 -4.39
N ILE A 157 -11.64 8.05 -5.05
CA ILE A 157 -10.73 7.10 -5.69
C ILE A 157 -10.96 7.18 -7.20
N PHE A 158 -9.90 7.46 -7.96
CA PHE A 158 -10.00 7.61 -9.41
C PHE A 158 -8.81 6.99 -10.15
N GLY A 159 -9.06 6.54 -11.37
CA GLY A 159 -8.06 5.95 -12.26
C GLY A 159 -7.60 4.55 -11.85
N GLY A 160 -6.43 4.18 -12.36
CA GLY A 160 -5.80 2.88 -12.15
C GLY A 160 -6.39 1.75 -13.00
N PHE A 161 -5.95 0.54 -12.68
CA PHE A 161 -6.41 -0.70 -13.29
C PHE A 161 -7.08 -1.54 -12.22
N ASP A 162 -8.14 -2.24 -12.58
CA ASP A 162 -8.61 -3.32 -11.73
C ASP A 162 -7.56 -4.43 -11.70
N ASN A 163 -7.48 -5.14 -10.58
CA ASN A 163 -6.42 -6.12 -10.42
C ASN A 163 -6.67 -7.41 -11.24
N VAL A 164 -7.86 -7.56 -11.84
CA VAL A 164 -8.28 -8.71 -12.64
C VAL A 164 -7.56 -8.82 -13.99
N HIS A 165 -7.00 -7.73 -14.53
CA HIS A 165 -6.56 -7.67 -15.95
C HIS A 165 -5.05 -7.69 -16.18
N ILE A 166 -4.22 -7.98 -15.18
CA ILE A 166 -2.75 -7.86 -15.31
C ILE A 166 -2.11 -9.10 -16.02
N GLY A 167 -2.90 -10.08 -16.48
CA GLY A 167 -2.36 -11.36 -16.99
C GLY A 167 -3.02 -11.99 -18.24
N GLY A 168 -3.97 -11.35 -18.92
CA GLY A 168 -4.64 -11.98 -20.07
C GLY A 168 -5.21 -11.01 -21.10
N ASN A 169 -5.20 -11.43 -22.37
CA ASN A 169 -5.79 -10.74 -23.54
C ASN A 169 -7.33 -10.62 -23.47
N SER A 170 -7.86 -10.06 -22.38
CA SER A 170 -9.26 -9.71 -22.25
C SER A 170 -9.42 -8.21 -22.50
N PRO A 171 -10.33 -7.78 -23.38
CA PRO A 171 -10.52 -6.36 -23.65
C PRO A 171 -10.91 -5.63 -22.37
N CYS A 172 -10.35 -4.43 -22.16
CA CYS A 172 -10.67 -3.53 -21.05
C CYS A 172 -12.19 -3.45 -20.85
N SER A 173 -12.70 -4.13 -19.82
CA SER A 173 -14.12 -4.14 -19.46
C SER A 173 -14.61 -2.75 -19.02
N PHE A 174 -13.69 -1.86 -18.63
CA PHE A 174 -13.98 -0.47 -18.27
C PHE A 174 -13.99 0.54 -19.43
N CYS A 175 -13.63 0.14 -20.66
CA CYS A 175 -13.82 1.03 -21.81
C CYS A 175 -15.30 1.12 -22.25
N SER A 176 -16.16 0.24 -21.72
CA SER A 176 -17.54 0.03 -22.20
C SER A 176 -18.64 0.53 -21.24
N GLN A 177 -18.37 0.70 -19.95
CA GLN A 177 -19.44 1.06 -19.00
C GLN A 177 -19.42 2.55 -18.68
N ARG A 178 -20.27 3.28 -19.42
CA ARG A 178 -20.58 4.70 -19.27
C ARG A 178 -21.05 5.05 -17.86
N LEU A 179 -20.70 6.27 -17.44
CA LEU A 179 -21.42 7.05 -16.43
C LEU A 179 -22.91 7.18 -16.74
#